data_AF-A0A0L0K9A3-F1
#
_entry.id   AF-A0A0L0K9A3-F1
#
_cell.length_a   1.000
_cell.length_b   1.000
_cell.length_c   1.000
_cell.angle_alpha   90.00
_cell.angle_beta   90.00
_cell.angle_gamma   90.00
#
_symmetry.space_group_name_H-M   'P 1'
#
loop_
_entity.id
_entity.type
_entity.pdbx_description
1 polymer ?
#
loop_
_entity_poly.entity_id
_entity_poly.type
_entity_poly.pdbx_seq_one_letter_code
_entity_poly.pdbx_strand_id
1 'polypeptide(L)'
;MTRTKVWGTAASVAALTLAGCSAGSASQPAERPAASAAAVRPAETGTGRAAVVAVPELEGMTVVARGAVQTGNAEYPLPGGMRAGGTLAVAFECEGVGRLAIDVAPGGASFSVPCEKGKVTPFMNEVPVYQDAPAGMLRFSAGTGVTWAFAAGWDKSSHVQDS
;
A
#
# COMPACT_ATOMS: atom_id res chain seq x y z
N MET A 1 -13.26 27.44 42.99
CA MET A 1 -14.59 26.80 43.09
C MET A 1 -14.58 25.55 42.23
N THR A 2 -14.70 24.41 42.89
CA THR A 2 -14.62 23.03 42.39
C THR A 2 -15.87 22.63 41.60
N ARG A 3 -15.72 21.79 40.57
CA ARG A 3 -16.60 20.63 40.30
C ARG A 3 -16.03 19.75 39.18
N THR A 4 -15.45 18.64 39.60
CA THR A 4 -15.20 17.41 38.84
C THR A 4 -16.53 16.71 38.48
N LYS A 5 -16.58 16.00 37.35
CA LYS A 5 -17.48 14.85 37.19
C LYS A 5 -16.87 13.77 36.31
N VAL A 6 -17.02 12.54 36.79
CA VAL A 6 -16.30 11.30 36.47
C VAL A 6 -17.31 10.27 35.95
N TRP A 7 -16.86 9.51 34.94
CA TRP A 7 -17.17 8.12 34.52
C TRP A 7 -18.52 7.70 33.91
N GLY A 8 -18.37 6.75 32.99
CA GLY A 8 -19.38 5.80 32.52
C GLY A 8 -18.73 4.68 31.71
N THR A 9 -18.09 3.72 32.39
CA THR A 9 -17.60 2.46 31.83
C THR A 9 -18.76 1.48 31.73
N ALA A 10 -18.99 0.87 30.56
CA ALA A 10 -19.88 -0.29 30.42
C ALA A 10 -19.09 -1.46 29.83
N ALA A 11 -18.86 -2.48 30.66
CA ALA A 11 -18.31 -3.76 30.26
C ALA A 11 -19.48 -4.71 29.94
N SER A 12 -19.42 -5.39 28.79
CA SER A 12 -20.33 -6.49 28.45
C SER A 12 -19.57 -7.82 28.51
N VAL A 13 -20.20 -8.81 29.15
CA VAL A 13 -19.68 -10.16 29.42
C VAL A 13 -20.50 -11.18 28.62
N ALA A 14 -19.87 -12.35 28.38
CA ALA A 14 -20.43 -13.67 28.01
C ALA A 14 -20.54 -13.97 26.50
N ALA A 15 -20.32 -15.19 25.98
CA ALA A 15 -20.17 -16.52 26.58
C ALA A 15 -19.35 -17.47 25.67
N LEU A 16 -18.90 -18.59 26.26
CA LEU A 16 -18.19 -19.73 25.66
C LEU A 16 -19.08 -20.60 24.75
N THR A 17 -18.51 -21.23 23.71
CA THR A 17 -18.93 -22.58 23.24
C THR A 17 -17.79 -23.39 22.61
N LEU A 18 -17.43 -24.46 23.32
CA LEU A 18 -17.20 -25.87 22.93
C LEU A 18 -16.27 -26.27 21.77
N ALA A 19 -15.42 -27.25 22.13
CA ALA A 19 -14.46 -28.00 21.36
C ALA A 19 -15.09 -28.99 20.35
N GLY A 20 -14.33 -29.31 19.30
CA GLY A 20 -14.58 -30.43 18.40
C GLY A 20 -13.26 -31.04 17.92
N CYS A 21 -12.69 -31.96 18.72
CA CYS A 21 -11.66 -32.91 18.27
C CYS A 21 -12.31 -33.98 17.39
N SER A 22 -11.68 -34.34 16.28
CA SER A 22 -11.89 -35.64 15.65
C SER A 22 -10.53 -36.25 15.37
N ALA A 23 -10.14 -37.16 16.24
CA ALA A 23 -9.00 -38.06 16.07
C ALA A 23 -9.48 -39.30 15.32
N GLY A 24 -8.84 -39.62 14.20
CA GLY A 24 -8.95 -40.91 13.52
C GLY A 24 -7.53 -41.45 13.30
N SER A 25 -7.17 -42.50 14.04
CA SER A 25 -5.93 -43.26 13.87
C SER A 25 -6.25 -44.60 13.21
N ALA A 26 -5.48 -45.01 12.20
CA ALA A 26 -5.06 -46.39 12.01
C ALA A 26 -3.91 -46.47 10.97
N SER A 27 -2.80 -47.06 11.44
CA SER A 27 -1.58 -47.54 10.75
C SER A 27 -1.90 -48.56 9.63
N GLN A 28 -1.06 -48.97 8.67
CA GLN A 28 0.38 -49.29 8.63
C GLN A 28 0.74 -49.76 7.16
N PRO A 29 1.89 -50.42 6.88
CA PRO A 29 3.21 -49.92 6.49
C PRO A 29 3.60 -50.07 4.99
N ALA A 30 4.67 -49.33 4.65
CA ALA A 30 5.74 -49.55 3.66
C ALA A 30 5.61 -50.60 2.55
N GLU A 31 5.74 -50.14 1.30
CA GLU A 31 6.59 -50.82 0.32
C GLU A 31 7.20 -49.82 -0.67
N ARG A 32 8.54 -49.84 -0.77
CA ARG A 32 9.34 -49.03 -1.69
C ARG A 32 9.82 -49.94 -2.82
N PRO A 33 9.58 -49.58 -4.07
CA PRO A 33 10.57 -49.84 -5.12
C PRO A 33 11.14 -48.52 -5.65
N ALA A 34 12.47 -48.47 -5.71
CA ALA A 34 13.20 -47.43 -6.40
C ALA A 34 12.95 -47.51 -7.91
N ALA A 35 12.58 -46.39 -8.53
CA ALA A 35 12.72 -46.19 -9.96
C ALA A 35 13.40 -44.84 -10.19
N SER A 36 14.72 -44.88 -10.43
CA SER A 36 15.43 -43.81 -11.14
C SER A 36 15.21 -44.00 -12.63
N ALA A 37 14.54 -43.05 -13.28
CA ALA A 37 14.84 -42.64 -14.64
C ALA A 37 14.02 -41.40 -15.05
N ALA A 38 14.72 -40.47 -15.69
CA ALA A 38 14.24 -39.35 -16.50
C ALA A 38 13.59 -38.16 -15.76
N ALA A 39 14.44 -37.28 -15.24
CA ALA A 39 14.09 -35.86 -15.11
C ALA A 39 13.94 -35.25 -16.51
N VAL A 40 12.73 -35.29 -17.06
CA VAL A 40 12.33 -34.46 -18.19
C VAL A 40 11.97 -33.06 -17.65
N ARG A 41 12.82 -32.11 -18.04
CA ARG A 41 12.71 -30.62 -18.13
C ARG A 41 11.39 -29.98 -17.65
N PRO A 42 11.46 -28.74 -17.12
CA PRO A 42 11.52 -27.61 -18.05
C PRO A 42 12.77 -26.77 -17.87
N ALA A 43 13.34 -26.35 -19.00
CA ALA A 43 14.07 -25.09 -19.03
C ALA A 43 13.02 -23.99 -18.83
N GLU A 44 12.87 -23.49 -17.59
CA GLU A 44 12.15 -22.24 -17.38
C GLU A 44 13.04 -21.12 -17.92
N THR A 45 12.75 -20.77 -19.17
CA THR A 45 13.02 -19.46 -19.74
C THR A 45 12.08 -18.49 -19.02
N GLY A 46 12.37 -18.22 -17.75
CA GLY A 46 11.64 -17.23 -16.97
C GLY A 46 12.15 -15.85 -17.37
N THR A 47 11.58 -15.27 -18.42
CA THR A 47 11.60 -13.81 -18.60
C THR A 47 11.20 -13.21 -17.26
N GLY A 48 12.16 -12.57 -16.59
CA GLY A 48 12.03 -12.14 -15.21
C GLY A 48 10.73 -11.37 -15.03
N ARG A 49 9.84 -11.92 -14.20
CA ARG A 49 8.58 -11.28 -13.81
C ARG A 49 8.93 -9.89 -13.28
N ALA A 50 8.42 -8.84 -13.93
CA ALA A 50 8.53 -7.49 -13.40
C ALA A 50 7.87 -7.48 -12.03
N ALA A 51 8.67 -7.29 -10.98
CA ALA A 51 8.21 -7.09 -9.63
C ALA A 51 8.28 -5.58 -9.32
N VAL A 52 7.48 -5.11 -8.37
CA VAL A 52 7.68 -3.77 -7.81
C VAL A 52 9.03 -3.80 -7.07
N VAL A 53 10.08 -3.28 -7.72
CA VAL A 53 11.44 -3.30 -7.17
C VAL A 53 11.93 -1.89 -6.84
N ALA A 54 11.44 -0.87 -7.54
CA ALA A 54 11.98 0.48 -7.49
C ALA A 54 10.96 1.52 -7.02
N VAL A 55 11.49 2.62 -6.51
CA VAL A 55 10.71 3.85 -6.30
C VAL A 55 10.57 4.52 -7.67
N PRO A 56 9.35 4.87 -8.11
CA PRO A 56 9.16 5.61 -9.36
C PRO A 56 9.91 6.94 -9.36
N GLU A 57 10.44 7.33 -10.52
CA GLU A 57 11.13 8.60 -10.68
C GLU A 57 10.13 9.75 -10.95
N LEU A 58 10.45 10.93 -10.42
CA LEU A 58 9.71 12.17 -10.63
C LEU A 58 10.67 13.24 -11.17
N GLU A 59 10.74 13.37 -12.49
CA GLU A 59 11.61 14.35 -13.13
C GLU A 59 11.08 15.78 -12.96
N GLY A 60 11.98 16.75 -12.80
CA GLY A 60 11.63 18.17 -12.71
C GLY A 60 10.98 18.60 -11.38
N MET A 61 10.55 17.66 -10.54
CA MET A 61 9.82 17.94 -9.30
C MET A 61 10.74 18.04 -8.08
N THR A 62 10.24 18.66 -7.02
CA THR A 62 10.85 18.61 -5.68
C THR A 62 10.25 17.45 -4.92
N VAL A 63 10.95 16.31 -4.86
CA VAL A 63 10.48 15.11 -4.14
C VAL A 63 10.39 15.37 -2.64
N VAL A 64 9.23 15.10 -2.05
CA VAL A 64 8.94 15.33 -0.63
C VAL A 64 8.61 14.06 0.16
N ALA A 65 8.20 12.98 -0.52
CA ALA A 65 7.98 11.68 0.10
C ALA A 65 8.26 10.54 -0.88
N ARG A 66 8.68 9.39 -0.36
CA ARG A 66 8.91 8.17 -1.14
C ARG A 66 8.85 6.93 -0.26
N GLY A 67 8.50 5.80 -0.86
CA GLY A 67 8.52 4.48 -0.24
C GLY A 67 8.76 3.40 -1.27
N ALA A 68 9.71 2.51 -0.99
CA ALA A 68 10.00 1.34 -1.81
C ALA A 68 9.32 0.12 -1.21
N VAL A 69 8.77 -0.76 -2.07
CA VAL A 69 8.28 -2.11 -1.73
C VAL A 69 7.50 -2.15 -0.40
N GLN A 70 6.25 -1.72 -0.47
CA GLN A 70 5.31 -1.62 0.63
C GLN A 70 4.18 -2.63 0.45
N THR A 71 3.55 -3.01 1.57
CA THR A 71 2.34 -3.84 1.59
C THR A 71 1.38 -3.29 2.63
N GLY A 72 0.07 -3.49 2.42
CA GLY A 72 -0.95 -2.98 3.32
C GLY A 72 -1.01 -1.46 3.35
N ASN A 73 -1.53 -0.92 4.45
CA ASN A 73 -1.79 0.52 4.60
C ASN A 73 -0.55 1.25 5.13
N ALA A 74 -0.36 2.49 4.71
CA ALA A 74 0.72 3.33 5.21
C ALA A 74 0.36 4.81 5.10
N GLU A 75 0.98 5.64 5.96
CA GLU A 75 0.82 7.08 5.95
C GLU A 75 2.18 7.76 5.85
N TYR A 76 2.27 8.80 5.03
CA TYR A 76 3.50 9.56 4.81
C TYR A 76 3.20 11.05 4.96
N PRO A 77 3.86 11.76 5.90
CA PRO A 77 3.72 13.21 5.99
C PRO A 77 4.27 13.87 4.72
N LEU A 78 3.72 15.03 4.38
CA LEU A 78 4.24 15.93 3.35
C LEU A 78 5.03 17.06 4.04
N PRO A 79 6.37 17.00 4.06
CA PRO A 79 7.20 18.05 4.64
C PRO A 79 6.90 19.43 4.04
N GLY A 80 6.82 20.44 4.90
CA GLY A 80 6.50 21.81 4.48
C GLY A 80 5.01 22.09 4.30
N GLY A 81 4.14 21.10 4.53
CA GLY A 81 2.70 21.23 4.41
C GLY A 81 2.22 21.25 2.97
N MET A 82 1.00 21.73 2.75
CA MET A 82 0.40 21.94 1.43
C MET A 82 0.24 23.45 1.21
N ARG A 83 0.52 23.91 -0.02
CA ARG A 83 0.42 25.32 -0.40
C ARG A 83 -0.60 25.50 -1.51
N ALA A 84 -1.52 26.44 -1.33
CA ALA A 84 -2.50 26.81 -2.34
C ALA A 84 -1.80 27.26 -3.63
N GLY A 85 -2.38 26.88 -4.77
CA GLY A 85 -1.80 27.12 -6.10
C GLY A 85 -0.72 26.12 -6.50
N GLY A 86 -0.23 25.29 -5.57
CA GLY A 86 0.68 24.20 -5.83
C GLY A 86 0.01 22.99 -6.48
N THR A 87 0.80 22.16 -7.17
CA THR A 87 0.37 20.84 -7.66
C THR A 87 1.27 19.76 -7.07
N LEU A 88 0.66 18.81 -6.36
CA LEU A 88 1.33 17.61 -5.87
C LEU A 88 1.23 16.51 -6.93
N ALA A 89 2.36 16.05 -7.45
CA ALA A 89 2.41 14.85 -8.25
C ALA A 89 2.68 13.64 -7.35
N VAL A 90 1.99 12.54 -7.62
CA VAL A 90 2.18 11.25 -6.95
C VAL A 90 2.32 10.18 -8.03
N ALA A 91 3.52 9.61 -8.14
CA ALA A 91 3.80 8.45 -8.97
C ALA A 91 3.86 7.20 -8.10
N PHE A 92 3.29 6.10 -8.59
CA PHE A 92 3.31 4.83 -7.89
C PHE A 92 3.30 3.67 -8.86
N GLU A 93 3.80 2.54 -8.36
CA GLU A 93 3.75 1.25 -9.02
C GLU A 93 3.04 0.28 -8.10
N CYS A 94 2.23 -0.63 -8.66
CA CYS A 94 1.68 -1.73 -7.89
C CYS A 94 1.60 -3.04 -8.68
N GLU A 95 1.71 -4.15 -7.95
CA GLU A 95 1.50 -5.52 -8.42
C GLU A 95 0.68 -6.29 -7.38
N GLY A 96 -0.15 -7.23 -7.84
CA GLY A 96 -0.93 -8.13 -6.99
C GLY A 96 -2.41 -7.98 -7.26
N VAL A 97 -3.20 -9.00 -6.91
CA VAL A 97 -4.65 -8.95 -7.13
C VAL A 97 -5.28 -8.02 -6.09
N GLY A 98 -5.79 -6.86 -6.51
CA GLY A 98 -6.48 -5.96 -5.60
C GLY A 98 -6.52 -4.52 -6.10
N ARG A 99 -6.57 -3.59 -5.16
CA ARG A 99 -6.58 -2.15 -5.42
C ARG A 99 -5.60 -1.44 -4.49
N LEU A 100 -5.00 -0.38 -5.00
CA LEU A 100 -4.31 0.63 -4.21
C LEU A 100 -5.18 1.90 -4.22
N ALA A 101 -5.45 2.45 -3.05
CA ALA A 101 -6.14 3.73 -2.87
C ALA A 101 -5.19 4.72 -2.21
N ILE A 102 -5.22 5.95 -2.69
CA ILE A 102 -4.40 7.05 -2.23
C ILE A 102 -5.35 8.18 -1.83
N ASP A 103 -5.10 8.77 -0.67
CA ASP A 103 -5.80 9.95 -0.15
C ASP A 103 -4.77 11.03 0.20
N VAL A 104 -5.06 12.27 -0.20
CA VAL A 104 -4.25 13.46 0.07
C VAL A 104 -5.03 14.35 1.04
N ALA A 105 -4.64 14.29 2.32
CA ALA A 105 -5.32 15.02 3.39
C ALA A 105 -4.55 16.29 3.80
N PRO A 106 -5.26 17.34 4.26
CA PRO A 106 -6.71 17.54 4.31
C PRO A 106 -7.40 17.92 2.97
N GLY A 107 -6.69 17.94 1.83
CA GLY A 107 -7.22 18.44 0.55
C GLY A 107 -8.37 17.64 -0.06
N GLY A 108 -8.63 16.43 0.45
CA GLY A 108 -9.79 15.61 0.07
C GLY A 108 -9.68 14.95 -1.30
N ALA A 109 -8.52 15.06 -1.96
CA ALA A 109 -8.27 14.35 -3.20
C ALA A 109 -8.00 12.88 -2.89
N SER A 110 -8.79 11.99 -3.49
CA SER A 110 -8.59 10.55 -3.38
C SER A 110 -8.75 9.89 -4.74
N PHE A 111 -7.91 8.90 -5.01
CA PHE A 111 -7.97 8.11 -6.22
C PHE A 111 -7.58 6.66 -5.92
N SER A 112 -8.08 5.73 -6.73
CA SER A 112 -7.81 4.32 -6.56
C SER A 112 -7.60 3.64 -7.90
N VAL A 113 -6.59 2.77 -7.96
CA VAL A 113 -6.22 2.02 -9.14
C VAL A 113 -6.36 0.51 -8.92
N PRO A 114 -6.67 -0.27 -9.96
CA PRO A 114 -6.52 -1.71 -9.91
C PRO A 114 -5.04 -2.10 -9.99
N CYS A 115 -4.67 -3.14 -9.25
CA CYS A 115 -3.39 -3.82 -9.37
C CYS A 115 -3.62 -5.22 -9.95
N GLU A 116 -2.68 -5.69 -10.76
CA GLU A 116 -2.79 -6.96 -11.47
C GLU A 116 -1.66 -7.92 -11.04
N LYS A 117 -1.95 -9.21 -11.02
CA LYS A 117 -0.94 -10.23 -10.68
C LYS A 117 0.06 -10.38 -11.82
N GLY A 118 1.36 -10.28 -11.52
CA GLY A 118 2.42 -10.51 -12.50
C GLY A 118 2.68 -9.35 -13.45
N LYS A 119 2.06 -8.19 -13.18
CA LYS A 119 2.22 -6.97 -13.97
C LYS A 119 2.37 -5.80 -13.00
N VAL A 120 3.50 -5.10 -13.14
CA VAL A 120 3.69 -3.82 -12.49
C VAL A 120 2.98 -2.77 -13.33
N THR A 121 2.03 -2.07 -12.72
CA THR A 121 1.31 -0.98 -13.37
C THR A 121 1.85 0.34 -12.83
N PRO A 122 2.64 1.11 -13.62
CA PRO A 122 3.01 2.46 -13.26
C PRO A 122 1.81 3.40 -13.44
N PHE A 123 1.66 4.35 -12.55
CA PHE A 123 0.63 5.38 -12.62
C PHE A 123 1.16 6.66 -12.01
N MET A 124 0.72 7.79 -12.54
CA MET A 124 1.01 9.11 -12.00
C MET A 124 -0.29 9.89 -11.95
N ASN A 125 -0.51 10.59 -10.83
CA ASN A 125 -1.60 11.54 -10.70
C ASN A 125 -1.08 12.89 -10.24
N GLU A 126 -1.76 13.94 -10.66
CA GLU A 126 -1.48 15.32 -10.25
C GLU A 126 -2.67 15.86 -9.45
N VAL A 127 -2.39 16.43 -8.30
CA VAL A 127 -3.39 16.90 -7.34
C VAL A 127 -3.18 18.39 -7.13
N PRO A 128 -4.04 19.25 -7.70
CA PRO A 128 -3.99 20.68 -7.41
C PRO A 128 -4.39 20.93 -5.95
N VAL A 129 -3.65 21.82 -5.30
CA VAL A 129 -3.92 22.24 -3.92
C VAL A 129 -4.63 23.58 -3.93
N TYR A 130 -5.83 23.60 -3.38
CA TYR A 130 -6.68 24.80 -3.36
C TYR A 130 -6.54 25.62 -2.07
N GLN A 131 -6.02 25.03 -0.99
CA GLN A 131 -5.93 25.67 0.32
C GLN A 131 -4.61 25.33 0.99
N ASP A 132 -4.06 26.30 1.71
CA ASP A 132 -2.90 26.08 2.55
C ASP A 132 -3.24 25.15 3.71
N ALA A 133 -2.31 24.25 4.02
CA ALA A 133 -2.38 23.43 5.22
C ALA A 133 -0.98 23.29 5.82
N PRO A 134 -0.79 23.62 7.12
CA PRO A 134 0.52 23.51 7.77
C PRO A 134 1.00 22.06 7.89
N ALA A 135 0.08 21.09 7.76
CA ALA A 135 0.37 19.67 7.68
C ALA A 135 -0.39 19.06 6.50
N GLY A 136 0.31 18.24 5.72
CA GLY A 136 -0.26 17.41 4.67
C GLY A 136 0.15 15.96 4.87
N MET A 137 -0.66 15.04 4.37
CA MET A 137 -0.39 13.60 4.48
C MET A 137 -0.88 12.86 3.24
N LEU A 138 -0.05 11.91 2.79
CA LEU A 138 -0.46 10.86 1.86
C LEU A 138 -0.85 9.63 2.67
N ARG A 139 -2.05 9.11 2.41
CA ARG A 139 -2.52 7.87 3.00
C ARG A 139 -2.72 6.84 1.90
N PHE A 140 -2.14 5.68 2.11
CA PHE A 140 -2.25 4.54 1.20
C PHE A 140 -3.06 3.46 1.87
N SER A 141 -4.02 2.91 1.14
CA SER A 141 -4.74 1.70 1.50
C SER A 141 -4.58 0.67 0.40
N ALA A 142 -4.01 -0.49 0.73
CA ALA A 142 -3.76 -1.54 -0.24
C ALA A 142 -4.52 -2.82 0.13
N GLY A 143 -5.14 -3.44 -0.87
CA GLY A 143 -5.74 -4.77 -0.72
C GLY A 143 -4.71 -5.82 -0.28
N THR A 144 -5.19 -6.89 0.36
CA THR A 144 -4.31 -8.00 0.74
C THR A 144 -3.64 -8.62 -0.49
N GLY A 145 -2.33 -8.82 -0.43
CA GLY A 145 -1.56 -9.35 -1.55
C GLY A 145 -1.15 -8.32 -2.62
N VAL A 146 -1.43 -7.02 -2.41
CA VAL A 146 -0.87 -5.93 -3.22
C VAL A 146 0.47 -5.48 -2.63
N THR A 147 1.49 -5.45 -3.47
CA THR A 147 2.78 -4.80 -3.20
C THR A 147 2.87 -3.52 -4.03
N TRP A 148 3.40 -2.45 -3.45
CA TRP A 148 3.41 -1.14 -4.09
C TRP A 148 4.62 -0.30 -3.71
N ALA A 149 4.95 0.70 -4.54
CA ALA A 149 5.99 1.68 -4.28
C ALA A 149 5.52 3.04 -4.79
N PHE A 150 6.08 4.13 -4.26
CA PHE A 150 5.67 5.47 -4.65
C PHE A 150 6.75 6.53 -4.47
N ALA A 151 6.59 7.62 -5.20
CA ALA A 151 7.22 8.91 -4.97
C ALA A 151 6.17 10.02 -5.07
N ALA A 152 6.36 11.09 -4.30
CA ALA A 152 5.54 12.29 -4.39
C ALA A 152 6.40 13.55 -4.37
N GLY A 153 6.01 14.55 -5.14
CA GLY A 153 6.78 15.78 -5.31
C GLY A 153 5.93 16.97 -5.73
N TRP A 154 6.43 18.16 -5.41
CA TRP A 154 5.83 19.42 -5.83
C TRP A 154 6.37 19.85 -7.18
N ASP A 155 5.47 20.28 -8.07
CA ASP A 155 5.88 20.93 -9.32
C ASP A 155 6.54 22.28 -9.02
N LYS A 156 7.73 22.50 -9.57
CA LYS A 156 8.50 23.73 -9.42
C LYS A 156 7.87 24.91 -10.17
N SER A 157 7.05 24.67 -11.20
CA SER A 157 6.38 25.72 -11.98
C SER A 157 5.24 26.41 -11.23
N SER A 158 4.65 25.73 -10.24
CA SER A 158 3.50 26.25 -9.49
C SER A 158 3.81 27.44 -8.57
N HIS A 159 5.08 27.82 -8.45
CA HIS A 159 5.53 29.02 -7.73
C HIS A 159 5.67 30.27 -8.62
N VAL A 160 5.40 30.20 -9.93
CA VAL A 160 5.31 31.38 -10.81
C VAL A 160 3.86 31.81 -10.95
N GLN A 161 3.26 32.25 -9.84
CA GLN A 161 2.15 33.20 -9.87
C GLN A 161 2.55 34.36 -8.97
N ASP A 162 3.56 35.09 -9.43
CA ASP A 162 3.94 36.37 -8.85
C ASP A 162 3.27 37.50 -9.64
N SER A 163 2.68 38.43 -8.87
CA SER A 163 2.33 39.82 -9.19
C SER A 163 0.96 40.12 -9.81
#